data_AF-A0A806CZX0-F1
#
_entry.id   AF-A0A806CZX0-F1
#
_cell.length_a   1.000
_cell.length_b   1.000
_cell.length_c   1.000
_cell.angle_alpha   90.00
_cell.angle_beta   90.00
_cell.angle_gamma   90.00
#
_symmetry.space_group_name_H-M   'P 1'
#
loop_
_entity.id
_entity.type
_entity.pdbx_description
1 polymer ?
#
loop_
_entity_poly.entity_id
_entity_poly.type
_entity_poly.pdbx_seq_one_letter_code
_entity_poly.pdbx_strand_id
1 'polypeptide(L)' 'MANVIAADQLRLFIERIERLEEEKYGISSDMRDVYLEAKSQGFDTKTMRSVIRLRKMEKDARDETDALLETYRCALGL' A
#
# COMPACT_ATOMS: atom_id res chain seq x y z
N MET A 1 -37.00 -3.99 -23.49
CA MET A 1 -36.64 -4.94 -22.42
C MET A 1 -35.13 -5.15 -22.30
N ALA A 2 -34.39 -5.49 -23.35
CA ALA A 2 -32.93 -5.69 -23.29
C ALA A 2 -32.13 -4.47 -22.74
N ASN A 3 -32.53 -3.25 -23.10
CA ASN A 3 -31.86 -2.02 -22.63
C ASN A 3 -32.07 -1.75 -21.13
N VAL A 4 -33.18 -2.23 -20.55
CA VAL A 4 -33.47 -2.10 -19.12
C VAL A 4 -32.61 -3.08 -18.32
N ILE A 5 -32.47 -4.32 -18.80
CA ILE A 5 -31.60 -5.35 -18.19
C ILE A 5 -30.13 -4.89 -18.18
N ALA A 6 -29.66 -4.27 -19.27
CA ALA A 6 -28.30 -3.73 -19.34
C ALA A 6 -28.08 -2.57 -18.35
N ALA A 7 -29.08 -1.71 -18.15
CA ALA A 7 -29.01 -0.61 -17.19
C ALA A 7 -28.99 -1.11 -15.73
N ASP A 8 -29.78 -2.13 -15.39
CA ASP A 8 -29.81 -2.71 -14.05
C ASP A 8 -28.49 -3.43 -13.71
N GLN A 9 -27.91 -4.16 -14.66
CA GLN A 9 -26.60 -4.79 -14.47
C GLN A 9 -25.49 -3.74 -14.29
N LEU A 10 -25.52 -2.66 -15.06
CA LEU A 10 -24.58 -1.54 -14.89
C LEU A 10 -24.72 -0.90 -13.50
N ARG A 11 -25.96 -0.68 -13.02
CA ARG A 11 -26.21 -0.13 -11.68
C ARG A 11 -25.61 -1.01 -10.59
N LEU A 12 -25.80 -2.33 -10.66
CA LEU A 12 -25.23 -3.26 -9.69
C LEU A 12 -23.69 -3.23 -9.66
N PHE A 13 -23.03 -3.08 -10.82
CA PHE A 13 -21.58 -2.92 -10.85
C PHE A 13 -21.13 -1.59 -10.22
N ILE A 14 -21.82 -0.49 -10.51
CA ILE A 14 -21.51 0.83 -9.94
C ILE A 14 -21.65 0.80 -8.42
N GLU A 15 -22.79 0.36 -7.89
CA GLU A 15 -23.06 0.30 -6.45
C GLU A 15 -22.03 -0.58 -5.71
N ARG A 16 -21.59 -1.68 -6.34
CA ARG A 16 -20.55 -2.53 -5.79
C ARG A 16 -19.18 -1.83 -5.75
N ILE A 17 -18.83 -1.07 -6.79
CA ILE A 17 -17.57 -0.31 -6.83
C ILE A 17 -17.60 0.82 -5.79
N GLU A 18 -18.71 1.55 -5.67
CA GLU A 18 -18.86 2.63 -4.68
C GLU A 18 -18.65 2.12 -3.25
N ARG A 19 -19.27 0.98 -2.91
CA ARG A 19 -19.05 0.33 -1.61
C ARG A 19 -17.57 -0.04 -1.39
N LEU A 20 -16.91 -0.60 -2.41
CA LEU A 20 -15.49 -0.97 -2.31
C LEU A 20 -14.59 0.27 -2.14
N GLU A 21 -14.93 1.41 -2.76
CA GLU A 21 -14.20 2.66 -2.57
C GLU A 21 -14.42 3.23 -1.16
N GLU A 22 -15.63 3.14 -0.60
CA GLU A 22 -15.89 3.50 0.80
C GLU A 22 -15.09 2.64 1.78
N GLU A 23 -15.08 1.31 1.59
CA GLU A 23 -14.29 0.38 2.41
C GLU A 23 -12.79 0.69 2.32
N LYS A 24 -12.28 0.92 1.10
CA LYS A 24 -10.88 1.31 0.86
C LYS A 24 -10.54 2.66 1.51
N TYR A 25 -11.46 3.61 1.52
CA TYR A 25 -11.27 4.88 2.22
C TYR A 25 -11.18 4.66 3.74
N GLY A 26 -12.08 3.86 4.31
CA GLY A 26 -12.04 3.48 5.74
C GLY A 26 -10.70 2.86 6.13
N ILE A 27 -10.27 1.84 5.39
CA ILE A 27 -8.97 1.18 5.61
C ILE A 27 -7.80 2.19 5.50
N SER A 28 -7.86 3.10 4.52
CA SER A 28 -6.83 4.11 4.34
C SER A 28 -6.79 5.12 5.49
N SER A 29 -7.95 5.44 6.08
CA SER A 29 -8.05 6.29 7.27
C SER A 29 -7.47 5.58 8.49
N ASP A 30 -7.85 4.33 8.74
CA ASP A 30 -7.35 3.55 9.87
C ASP A 30 -5.81 3.41 9.80
N MET A 31 -5.28 3.14 8.60
CA MET A 31 -3.84 3.12 8.38
C MET A 31 -3.18 4.46 8.72
N ARG A 32 -3.82 5.60 8.37
CA ARG A 32 -3.31 6.93 8.68
C ARG A 32 -3.26 7.15 10.20
N ASP A 33 -4.31 6.75 10.91
CA ASP A 33 -4.40 6.93 12.36
C ASP A 33 -3.32 6.11 13.08
N VAL A 34 -3.03 4.89 12.64
CA VAL A 34 -1.91 4.08 13.15
C VAL A 34 -0.56 4.80 12.94
N TYR A 35 -0.33 5.41 11.78
CA TYR A 35 0.90 6.20 11.56
C TYR A 35 0.95 7.45 12.45
N LEU A 36 -0.18 8.11 12.70
CA LEU A 36 -0.24 9.27 13.58
C LEU A 36 0.04 8.88 15.04
N GLU A 37 -0.50 7.76 15.50
CA GLU A 37 -0.21 7.18 16.81
C GLU A 37 1.26 6.81 16.94
N ALA A 38 1.84 6.10 15.96
CA ALA A 38 3.26 5.78 15.97
C ALA A 38 4.13 7.06 16.01
N LYS A 39 3.73 8.11 15.28
CA LYS A 39 4.42 9.40 15.31
C LYS A 39 4.34 10.06 16.69
N SER A 40 3.20 10.02 17.38
CA SER A 40 3.06 10.59 18.72
C SER A 40 3.88 9.83 19.77
N GLN A 41 4.13 8.53 19.53
CA GLN A 41 5.03 7.70 20.33
C GLN A 41 6.52 7.88 19.97
N GLY A 42 6.85 8.71 18.98
CA GLY A 42 8.23 9.05 18.61
C GLY A 42 8.84 8.24 17.46
N PHE A 43 8.05 7.40 16.77
CA PHE A 43 8.55 6.64 15.62
C PHE A 43 8.59 7.49 14.32
N ASP A 44 9.63 7.27 13.51
CA ASP A 44 9.70 7.86 12.17
C ASP A 44 8.82 7.09 11.17
N THR A 45 7.65 7.65 10.90
CA THR A 45 6.67 7.05 9.98
C THR A 45 7.18 6.88 8.54
N LYS A 46 8.17 7.67 8.09
CA LYS A 46 8.76 7.51 6.77
C LYS A 46 9.56 6.22 6.69
N THR A 47 10.38 5.94 7.69
CA THR A 47 11.14 4.69 7.83
C THR A 47 10.21 3.50 8.00
N MET A 48 9.14 3.62 8.79
CA MET A 48 8.13 2.56 8.91
C MET A 48 7.52 2.18 7.55
N ARG A 49 7.18 3.17 6.71
CA ARG A 49 6.67 2.91 5.34
C ARG A 49 7.70 2.17 4.48
N SER A 50 8.97 2.52 4.60
CA SER A 50 10.05 1.79 3.91
C SER A 50 10.15 0.34 4.40
N VAL A 51 10.08 0.11 5.72
CA VAL A 51 10.08 -1.24 6.30
C VAL A 51 8.88 -2.06 5.82
N ILE A 52 7.67 -1.48 5.79
CA ILE A 52 6.47 -2.16 5.27
C ILE A 52 6.64 -2.52 3.80
N ARG A 53 7.25 -1.66 2.98
CA ARG A 53 7.54 -1.98 1.57
C ARG A 53 8.52 -3.16 1.47
N LEU A 54 9.60 -3.15 2.24
CA LEU A 54 10.59 -4.24 2.27
C LEU A 54 9.93 -5.56 2.70
N ARG A 55 9.04 -5.52 3.69
CA ARG A 55 8.30 -6.70 4.18
C ARG A 55 7.33 -7.29 3.16
N LYS A 56 6.91 -6.51 2.15
CA LYS A 56 6.07 -6.99 1.04
C LYS A 56 6.87 -7.63 -0.09
N MET A 57 8.19 -7.49 -0.09
CA MET A 57 9.07 -8.12 -1.07
C MET A 57 9.44 -9.53 -0.62
N GLU A 58 9.53 -10.44 -1.60
CA GLU A 58 10.11 -11.77 -1.40
C GLU A 58 11.52 -11.67 -0.83
N LYS A 59 11.87 -12.63 0.04
CA LYS A 59 13.14 -12.59 0.77
C LYS A 59 14.33 -12.55 -0.18
N ASP A 60 14.38 -13.45 -1.16
CA ASP A 60 15.52 -13.56 -2.07
C ASP A 60 15.72 -12.29 -2.91
N ALA A 61 14.62 -11.66 -3.35
CA ALA A 61 14.67 -10.39 -4.10
C ALA A 61 15.20 -9.23 -3.23
N ARG A 62 14.89 -9.25 -1.93
CA ARG A 62 15.43 -8.28 -0.97
C ARG A 62 16.92 -8.50 -0.75
N ASP A 63 17.33 -9.75 -0.53
CA ASP A 63 18.73 -10.11 -0.28
C ASP A 63 19.61 -9.78 -1.51
N GLU A 64 19.11 -10.03 -2.73
CA GLU A 64 19.79 -9.62 -3.97
C GLU A 64 19.93 -8.09 -4.08
N THR A 65 18.85 -7.36 -3.81
CA THR A 65 18.86 -5.89 -3.84
C THR A 65 19.83 -5.32 -2.81
N ASP A 66 19.86 -5.86 -1.60
CA ASP A 66 20.74 -5.42 -0.51
C ASP A 66 22.22 -5.70 -0.85
N ALA A 67 22.53 -6.84 -1.46
CA ALA A 67 23.88 -7.17 -1.92
C ALA A 67 24.39 -6.20 -3.00
N LEU A 68 23.53 -5.83 -3.96
CA LEU A 68 23.86 -4.84 -5.00
C LEU A 68 24.03 -3.45 -4.40
N LEU A 69 23.15 -3.05 -3.48
CA LEU A 69 23.22 -1.76 -2.80
C LEU A 69 24.53 -1.61 -2.02
N GLU A 70 24.93 -2.65 -1.30
CA GLU A 70 26.19 -2.69 -0.56
C GLU A 70 27.40 -2.60 -1.50
N THR A 71 27.36 -3.31 -2.63
CA THR A 71 28.41 -3.22 -3.65
C THR A 71 28.57 -1.78 -4.16
N TYR A 72 27.46 -1.09 -4.41
CA TYR A 72 27.49 0.31 -4.85
C TYR A 72 27.93 1.27 -3.75
N ARG A 73 27.54 1.05 -2.50
CA ARG A 73 28.01 1.86 -1.36
C ARG A 73 29.52 1.74 -1.19
N CYS A 74 30.05 0.52 -1.19
CA CYS A 74 31.49 0.26 -1.15
C CYS A 74 32.22 0.98 -2.29
N ALA A 75 31.70 0.90 -3.52
CA ALA A 75 32.32 1.56 -4.67
C ALA A 75 32.30 3.10 -4.57
N LEU A 76 31.31 3.68 -3.89
CA LEU A 76 31.14 5.11 -3.72
C LEU A 76 31.73 5.65 -2.40
N GLY A 77 32.19 4.76 -1.50
CA GLY A 77 32.69 5.14 -0.16
C GLY A 77 31.60 5.64 0.79
N LEU A 78 30.38 5.10 0.67
CA LEU A 78 29.23 5.40 1.53
C LEU A 78 29.09 4.43 2.70
#